data_AF-A0A7C9PS79-F1
#
_entry.id   AF-A0A7C9PS79-F1
#
_cell.length_a   1.000
_cell.length_b   1.000
_cell.length_c   1.000
_cell.angle_alpha   90.00
_cell.angle_beta   90.00
_cell.angle_gamma   90.00
#
_symmetry.space_group_name_H-M   'P 1'
#
loop_
_entity.id
_entity.type
_entity.pdbx_description
1 polymer ?
#
loop_
_entity_poly.entity_id
_entity_poly.type
_entity_poly.pdbx_seq_one_letter_code
_entity_poly.pdbx_strand_id
1 'polypeptide(L)'
;MFDDITNPTWEYPISSFFNAIDINHMLTVSKGTLNLGKYEDVKKHGKQIYVKVLGEDFEGVKFQPSRMPEPPSPYWTQDMLDLYKKWMDNGYPETAS
;
A
#
# COMPACT_ATOMS: atom_id res chain seq x y z
N MET A 1 5.09 9.45 -13.43
CA MET A 1 3.82 10.03 -13.90
C MET A 1 2.90 8.85 -14.12
N PHE A 2 1.87 8.70 -13.30
CA PHE A 2 0.92 7.57 -13.31
C PHE A 2 -0.46 7.98 -13.85
N ASP A 3 -0.49 9.12 -14.54
CA ASP A 3 -1.68 9.93 -14.76
C ASP A 3 -2.74 9.26 -15.66
N ASP A 4 -2.43 8.13 -16.29
CA ASP A 4 -3.32 7.37 -17.17
C ASP A 4 -3.84 6.04 -16.57
N ILE A 5 -3.51 5.71 -15.31
CA ILE A 5 -3.96 4.45 -14.71
C ILE A 5 -5.42 4.59 -14.23
N THR A 6 -6.34 4.24 -15.11
CA THR A 6 -7.77 4.27 -14.82
C THR A 6 -8.23 3.07 -14.00
N ASN A 7 -7.56 1.91 -14.12
CA ASN A 7 -7.89 0.68 -13.38
C ASN A 7 -6.61 0.07 -12.79
N PRO A 8 -6.16 0.52 -11.60
CA PRO A 8 -5.00 -0.06 -10.94
C PRO A 8 -5.30 -1.49 -10.49
N THR A 9 -4.32 -2.38 -10.61
CA THR A 9 -4.36 -3.79 -10.22
C THR A 9 -3.17 -4.15 -9.34
N TRP A 10 -3.20 -5.33 -8.73
CA TRP A 10 -2.06 -5.84 -7.97
C TRP A 10 -0.81 -5.94 -8.85
N GLU A 11 -0.91 -6.57 -10.02
CA GLU A 11 0.21 -6.71 -10.96
C GLU A 11 0.75 -5.37 -11.42
N TYR A 12 -0.11 -4.35 -11.57
CA TYR A 12 0.33 -3.00 -11.89
C TYR A 12 -0.68 -1.91 -11.47
N PRO A 13 -0.26 -0.86 -10.73
CA PRO A 13 1.09 -0.60 -10.20
C PRO A 13 1.26 -1.06 -8.74
N ILE A 14 0.24 -1.64 -8.11
CA ILE A 14 0.15 -1.72 -6.64
C ILE A 14 1.28 -2.51 -6.01
N SER A 15 1.64 -3.68 -6.56
CA SER A 15 2.75 -4.48 -6.05
C SER A 15 4.09 -3.73 -6.11
N SER A 16 4.28 -2.85 -7.10
CA SER A 16 5.50 -2.07 -7.28
C SER A 16 5.71 -0.98 -6.24
N PHE A 17 4.66 -0.62 -5.49
CA PHE A 17 4.75 0.36 -4.41
C PHE A 17 5.47 -0.18 -3.16
N PHE A 18 5.58 -1.51 -3.06
CA PHE A 18 6.26 -2.20 -1.97
C PHE A 18 7.63 -2.65 -2.42
N ASN A 19 8.67 -1.96 -1.98
CA ASN A 19 10.03 -2.34 -2.33
C ASN A 19 10.54 -3.47 -1.42
N ALA A 20 11.68 -4.06 -1.75
CA ALA A 20 12.26 -5.15 -0.98
C ALA A 20 12.58 -4.79 0.49
N ILE A 21 12.91 -3.53 0.76
CA ILE A 21 13.17 -3.03 2.13
C ILE A 21 11.87 -3.06 2.93
N ASP A 22 10.77 -2.57 2.36
CA ASP A 22 9.45 -2.55 3.00
C ASP A 22 8.96 -3.97 3.30
N ILE A 23 9.13 -4.87 2.32
CA ILE A 23 8.76 -6.28 2.44
C ILE A 23 9.55 -6.94 3.57
N ASN A 24 10.87 -6.79 3.58
CA ASN A 24 11.73 -7.40 4.60
C ASN A 24 11.48 -6.82 6.01
N HIS A 25 11.26 -5.50 6.08
CA HIS A 25 10.91 -4.84 7.33
C HIS A 25 9.58 -5.40 7.87
N MET A 26 8.54 -5.47 7.05
CA MET A 26 7.24 -5.99 7.48
C MET A 26 7.27 -7.46 7.86
N LEU A 27 8.01 -8.29 7.13
CA LEU A 27 8.25 -9.68 7.52
C LEU A 27 8.91 -9.77 8.90
N THR A 28 9.86 -8.88 9.21
CA THR A 28 10.56 -8.87 10.49
C THR A 28 9.66 -8.41 11.64
N VAL A 29 9.00 -7.24 11.52
CA VAL A 29 8.19 -6.68 12.61
C VAL A 29 6.90 -7.47 12.84
N SER A 30 6.35 -8.09 11.80
CA SER A 30 5.16 -8.95 11.90
C SER A 30 5.48 -10.41 12.25
N LYS A 31 6.77 -10.76 12.39
CA LYS A 31 7.23 -12.16 12.57
C LYS A 31 6.71 -13.10 11.47
N GLY A 32 6.68 -12.60 10.23
CA GLY A 32 6.25 -13.34 9.04
C GLY A 32 4.75 -13.40 8.80
N THR A 33 3.94 -12.72 9.62
CA THR A 33 2.46 -12.76 9.49
C THR A 33 1.90 -11.81 8.44
N LEU A 34 2.69 -10.82 8.00
CA LEU A 34 2.35 -9.89 6.92
C LEU A 34 3.52 -9.77 5.94
N ASN A 35 3.31 -10.28 4.73
CA ASN A 35 4.25 -10.14 3.62
C ASN A 35 3.70 -9.18 2.56
N LEU A 36 4.27 -7.98 2.47
CA LEU A 36 3.84 -6.97 1.48
C LEU A 36 4.13 -7.37 0.02
N GLY A 37 4.91 -8.42 -0.22
CA GLY A 37 5.13 -8.98 -1.55
C GLY A 37 4.06 -9.98 -1.98
N LYS A 38 3.05 -10.26 -1.14
CA LYS A 38 1.97 -11.20 -1.43
C LYS A 38 0.65 -10.49 -1.54
N TYR A 39 -0.02 -10.67 -2.68
CA TYR A 39 -1.35 -10.12 -2.95
C TYR A 39 -2.35 -10.41 -1.83
N GLU A 40 -2.48 -11.68 -1.41
CA GLU A 40 -3.45 -12.09 -0.39
C GLU A 40 -3.24 -11.39 0.96
N ASP A 41 -1.98 -11.21 1.37
CA ASP A 41 -1.65 -10.49 2.61
C ASP A 41 -1.98 -9.00 2.46
N VAL A 42 -1.58 -8.37 1.34
CA VAL A 42 -1.86 -6.94 1.11
C VAL A 42 -3.36 -6.68 0.97
N LYS A 43 -4.11 -7.52 0.28
CA LYS A 43 -5.57 -7.42 0.15
C LYS A 43 -6.25 -7.55 1.51
N LYS A 44 -5.88 -8.55 2.31
CA LYS A 44 -6.42 -8.78 3.65
C LYS A 44 -6.20 -7.58 4.57
N HIS A 45 -5.05 -6.91 4.43
CA HIS A 45 -4.64 -5.78 5.26
C HIS A 45 -4.78 -4.41 4.58
N GLY A 46 -5.39 -4.33 3.39
CA GLY A 46 -5.26 -3.16 2.51
C GLY A 46 -5.70 -1.85 3.16
N LYS A 47 -6.84 -1.88 3.87
CA LYS A 47 -7.33 -0.72 4.62
C LYS A 47 -6.35 -0.27 5.72
N GLN A 48 -5.76 -1.21 6.44
CA GLN A 48 -4.82 -0.91 7.52
C GLN A 48 -3.51 -0.35 6.97
N ILE A 49 -3.03 -0.90 5.85
CA ILE A 49 -1.86 -0.39 5.13
C ILE A 49 -2.09 1.04 4.69
N TYR A 50 -3.24 1.33 4.05
CA TYR A 50 -3.56 2.68 3.61
C TYR A 50 -3.57 3.70 4.76
N VAL A 51 -4.24 3.39 5.88
CA VAL A 51 -4.25 4.27 7.07
C VAL A 51 -2.86 4.48 7.63
N LYS A 52 -2.01 3.45 7.62
CA LYS A 52 -0.63 3.55 8.11
C LYS A 52 0.24 4.41 7.20
N VAL A 53 0.16 4.24 5.89
CA VAL A 53 0.92 5.04 4.92
C VAL A 53 0.42 6.49 4.87
N LEU A 54 -0.90 6.71 4.91
CA LEU A 54 -1.51 8.04 4.89
C LEU A 54 -1.22 8.82 6.19
N GLY A 55 -1.09 8.12 7.32
CA GLY A 55 -1.00 8.75 8.63
C GLY A 55 -2.34 9.33 9.13
N GLU A 56 -3.44 9.00 8.45
CA GLU A 56 -4.80 9.45 8.76
C GLU A 56 -5.76 8.25 8.62
N ASP A 57 -6.84 8.20 9.41
CA ASP A 57 -7.88 7.19 9.23
C ASP A 57 -8.87 7.55 8.11
N PHE A 58 -9.85 6.66 7.86
CA PHE A 58 -10.88 6.85 6.83
C PHE A 58 -11.89 7.96 7.17
N GLU A 59 -11.88 8.51 8.39
CA GLU A 59 -12.71 9.64 8.82
C GLU A 59 -11.93 10.97 8.78
N GLY A 60 -10.67 10.95 8.30
CA GLY A 60 -9.80 12.12 8.23
C GLY A 60 -9.16 12.49 9.57
N VAL A 61 -9.19 11.61 10.55
CA VAL A 61 -8.51 11.82 11.83
C VAL A 61 -7.02 11.58 11.62
N LYS A 62 -6.24 12.65 11.76
CA LYS A 62 -4.78 12.59 11.68
C LYS A 62 -4.23 11.95 12.94
N PHE A 63 -3.53 10.84 12.79
CA PHE A 63 -2.69 10.30 13.85
C PHE A 63 -1.25 10.75 13.58
N GLN A 64 -0.35 10.68 14.56
CA GLN A 64 1.07 10.86 14.24
C GLN A 64 1.40 9.88 13.10
N PRO A 65 1.93 10.34 11.94
CA PRO A 65 2.16 9.47 10.81
C PRO A 65 3.09 8.36 11.29
N SER A 66 2.59 7.13 11.31
CA SER A 66 3.43 5.95 11.35
C SER A 66 4.14 5.97 10.00
N ARG A 67 5.28 6.66 9.94
CA ARG A 67 6.05 6.99 8.73
C ARG A 67 6.40 5.73 7.95
N MET A 68 5.43 5.22 7.18
CA MET A 68 5.57 4.02 6.40
C MET A 68 5.69 4.41 4.91
N PRO A 69 6.71 3.89 4.22
CA PRO A 69 7.77 3.06 4.78
C PRO A 69 8.77 3.85 5.64
N GLU A 70 9.39 3.18 6.62
CA GLU A 70 10.42 3.78 7.47
C GLU A 70 11.73 3.98 6.66
N PRO A 71 12.57 4.97 7.02
CA PRO A 71 13.88 5.12 6.39
C PRO A 71 14.66 3.80 6.36
N PRO A 72 15.33 3.47 5.23
CA PRO A 72 15.69 4.36 4.13
C PRO A 72 14.70 4.42 2.96
N SER A 73 13.55 3.74 3.02
CA SER A 73 12.59 3.76 1.93
C SER A 73 11.94 5.15 1.78
N PRO A 74 11.73 5.63 0.54
CA PRO A 74 11.02 6.88 0.31
C PRO A 74 9.53 6.75 0.67
N TYR A 75 8.94 7.83 1.19
CA TYR A 75 7.50 7.89 1.41
C TYR A 75 6.73 7.75 0.09
N TRP A 76 5.52 7.21 0.19
CA TRP A 76 4.61 7.18 -0.95
C TRP A 76 4.24 8.61 -1.36
N THR A 77 4.13 8.83 -2.67
CA THR A 77 3.62 10.09 -3.21
C THR A 77 2.09 10.13 -3.09
N GLN A 78 1.51 11.32 -3.27
CA GLN A 78 0.04 11.46 -3.31
C GLN A 78 -0.57 10.59 -4.42
N ASP A 79 0.05 10.54 -5.60
CA ASP A 79 -0.42 9.69 -6.70
C ASP A 79 -0.46 8.20 -6.33
N MET A 80 0.55 7.72 -5.57
CA MET A 80 0.57 6.32 -5.11
C MET A 80 -0.57 6.06 -4.12
N LEU A 81 -0.83 7.00 -3.20
CA LEU A 81 -1.95 6.92 -2.27
C LEU A 81 -3.29 6.91 -3.01
N ASP A 82 -3.46 7.76 -4.01
CA ASP A 82 -4.69 7.87 -4.79
C ASP A 82 -4.95 6.59 -5.62
N LEU A 83 -3.90 6.03 -6.23
CA LEU A 83 -3.98 4.76 -6.97
C LEU A 83 -4.27 3.59 -6.04
N TYR A 84 -3.64 3.55 -4.86
CA TYR A 84 -3.90 2.51 -3.87
C TYR A 84 -5.34 2.57 -3.36
N LYS A 85 -5.83 3.78 -3.05
CA LYS A 85 -7.23 3.98 -2.68
C LYS A 85 -8.18 3.51 -3.78
N LYS A 86 -7.91 3.88 -5.02
CA LYS A 86 -8.72 3.47 -6.17
C LYS A 86 -8.72 1.96 -6.39
N TRP A 87 -7.58 1.29 -6.20
CA TRP A 87 -7.49 -0.17 -6.24
C TRP A 87 -8.36 -0.83 -5.16
N MET A 88 -8.36 -0.30 -3.94
CA MET A 88 -9.25 -0.77 -2.87
C MET A 88 -10.73 -0.55 -3.21
N ASP A 89 -11.08 0.63 -3.71
CA ASP A 89 -12.45 1.00 -4.09
C ASP A 89 -12.98 0.12 -5.24
N ASN A 90 -12.08 -0.35 -6.13
CA ASN A 90 -12.38 -1.31 -7.20
C ASN A 90 -12.48 -2.78 -6.73
N GLY A 91 -12.36 -3.06 -5.42
CA GLY A 91 -12.49 -4.41 -4.88
C GLY A 91 -11.23 -5.26 -4.96
N TYR A 92 -10.04 -4.62 -5.01
CA TYR A 92 -8.72 -5.28 -5.02
C TYR A 92 -8.47 -6.16 -6.26
N PRO A 93 -8.64 -5.68 -7.50
CA PRO A 93 -8.36 -6.50 -8.69
C PRO A 93 -6.89 -6.94 -8.71
N GLU A 94 -6.66 -8.23 -8.98
CA GLU A 94 -5.30 -8.78 -9.06
C GLU A 94 -4.65 -8.47 -10.41
N THR A 95 -5.39 -8.71 -11.50
CA THR A 95 -4.96 -8.51 -12.88
C THR A 95 -5.93 -7.60 -13.63
N ALA A 96 -5.52 -7.12 -14.81
CA ALA A 96 -6.44 -6.40 -15.69
C ALA A 96 -7.48 -7.38 -16.23
N SER A 97 -8.77 -7.01 -16.14
CA SER A 97 -9.89 -7.76 -16.73
C SER A 97 -10.10 -7.41 -18.20
#